data_AF-A0AB73KYH6-F1
#
_entry.id   AF-A0AB73KYH6-F1
#
_cell.length_a   1.000
_cell.length_b   1.000
_cell.length_c   1.000
_cell.angle_alpha   90.00
_cell.angle_beta   90.00
_cell.angle_gamma   90.00
#
_symmetry.space_group_name_H-M   'P 1'
#
loop_
_entity.id
_entity.type
_entity.pdbx_description
1 polymer ?
#
loop_
_entity_poly.entity_id
_entity_poly.type
_entity_poly.pdbx_seq_one_letter_code
_entity_poly.pdbx_strand_id
1 'polypeptide(L)'
;ATGIVEARDWASGTSSRSSKLIHGGLRYLEMLDFALVREALKERGLLLERLAPHLVKPVPFLYPLQHRVWERAYAGSGVALYDAMSLARGHGRGLPGHRHLGRRHALRVAPCLRKDALTGALQYYDAQVDDARYVMTLVRT
;
A
#
# COMPACT_ATOMS: atom_id res chain seq x y z
N ALA A 1 -21.25 20.55 -22.27
CA ALA A 1 -19.97 21.17 -21.87
C ALA A 1 -19.86 21.09 -20.36
N THR A 2 -18.68 20.75 -19.83
CA THR A 2 -18.43 20.66 -18.38
C THR A 2 -17.45 21.76 -17.99
N GLY A 3 -17.74 22.49 -16.90
CA GLY A 3 -16.83 23.49 -16.32
C GLY A 3 -16.47 23.10 -14.90
N ILE A 4 -15.20 23.27 -14.52
CA ILE A 4 -14.67 23.01 -13.18
C ILE A 4 -14.03 24.30 -12.69
N VAL A 5 -14.33 24.71 -11.46
CA VAL A 5 -13.77 25.90 -10.81
C VAL A 5 -13.04 25.48 -9.55
N GLU A 6 -11.80 25.91 -9.42
CA GLU A 6 -10.98 25.77 -8.21
C GLU A 6 -10.67 27.18 -7.70
N ALA A 7 -10.81 27.39 -6.39
CA ALA A 7 -10.65 28.71 -5.78
C ALA A 7 -9.17 29.12 -5.68
N ARG A 8 -8.26 28.15 -5.63
CA ARG A 8 -6.81 28.37 -5.53
C ARG A 8 -6.10 27.78 -6.74
N ASP A 9 -5.28 26.77 -6.49
CA ASP A 9 -4.59 25.97 -7.51
C ASP A 9 -5.06 24.53 -7.40
N TRP A 10 -4.95 23.79 -8.50
CA TRP A 10 -5.32 22.38 -8.54
C TRP A 10 -4.53 21.60 -7.48
N ALA A 11 -5.20 20.68 -6.79
CA ALA A 11 -4.63 19.90 -5.69
C ALA A 11 -4.16 20.68 -4.45
N SER A 12 -4.31 22.01 -4.38
CA SER A 12 -3.78 22.83 -3.28
C SER A 12 -4.35 22.52 -1.88
N GLY A 13 -5.50 21.82 -1.83
CA GLY A 13 -6.11 21.31 -0.60
C GLY A 13 -5.53 19.97 -0.13
N THR A 14 -6.39 19.10 0.41
CA THR A 14 -5.99 17.80 0.97
C THR A 14 -5.33 16.88 -0.06
N SER A 15 -5.67 17.02 -1.34
CA SER A 15 -5.14 16.19 -2.44
C SER A 15 -3.65 16.40 -2.76
N SER A 16 -2.94 17.27 -2.03
CA SER A 16 -1.46 17.37 -2.04
C SER A 16 -0.82 17.09 -0.68
N ARG A 17 -1.63 16.76 0.33
CA ARG A 17 -1.26 16.64 1.75
C ARG A 17 -1.58 15.25 2.32
N SER A 18 -1.74 14.26 1.45
CA SER A 18 -1.95 12.88 1.88
C SER A 18 -0.63 12.25 2.34
N SER A 19 -0.71 11.02 2.84
CA SER A 19 0.45 10.15 3.06
C SER A 19 1.15 9.74 1.75
N LYS A 20 0.58 10.10 0.59
CA LYS A 20 1.08 9.78 -0.77
C LYS A 20 1.07 8.29 -1.06
N LEU A 21 0.11 7.59 -0.47
CA LEU A 21 -0.06 6.14 -0.61
C LEU A 21 -1.43 5.82 -1.19
N ILE A 22 -1.46 4.89 -2.14
CA ILE A 22 -2.68 4.19 -2.53
C ILE A 22 -2.68 2.90 -1.71
N HIS A 23 -3.21 2.96 -0.49
CA HIS A 23 -3.22 1.82 0.43
C HIS A 23 -4.37 0.87 0.10
N GLY A 24 -4.12 -0.43 -0.01
CA GLY A 24 -5.19 -1.40 -0.29
C GLY A 24 -5.99 -1.82 0.96
N GLY A 25 -5.73 -1.22 2.13
CA GLY A 25 -6.63 -1.32 3.28
C GLY A 25 -6.34 -2.45 4.28
N LEU A 26 -5.08 -2.84 4.48
CA LEU A 26 -4.71 -3.93 5.40
C LEU A 26 -5.30 -3.73 6.82
N ARG A 27 -5.35 -2.50 7.31
CA ARG A 27 -5.99 -2.17 8.59
C ARG A 27 -7.50 -2.45 8.62
N TYR A 28 -8.19 -2.25 7.50
CA TYR A 28 -9.63 -2.51 7.42
C TYR A 28 -9.94 -4.02 7.40
N LEU A 29 -8.97 -4.85 7.01
CA LEU A 29 -9.07 -6.29 7.14
C LEU A 29 -9.19 -6.74 8.60
N GLU A 30 -8.48 -6.09 9.52
CA GLU A 30 -8.61 -6.33 10.97
C GLU A 30 -10.01 -5.97 11.49
N MET A 31 -10.69 -5.04 10.82
CA MET A 31 -12.08 -4.64 11.13
C MET A 31 -13.12 -5.52 10.43
N LEU A 32 -12.69 -6.57 9.72
CA LEU A 32 -13.53 -7.47 8.92
C LEU A 32 -14.32 -6.75 7.80
N ASP A 33 -13.89 -5.57 7.37
CA ASP A 33 -14.51 -4.83 6.28
C ASP A 33 -13.96 -5.32 4.92
N PHE A 34 -14.35 -6.55 4.57
CA PHE A 34 -13.92 -7.18 3.33
C PHE A 34 -14.44 -6.43 2.09
N ALA A 35 -15.54 -5.68 2.20
CA ALA A 35 -16.06 -4.91 1.08
C ALA A 35 -15.10 -3.78 0.72
N LEU A 36 -14.68 -2.99 1.71
CA LEU A 36 -13.75 -1.90 1.51
C LEU A 36 -12.39 -2.38 1.04
N VAL A 37 -11.85 -3.46 1.64
CA VAL A 37 -10.58 -4.05 1.21
C VAL A 37 -10.65 -4.50 -0.26
N ARG A 38 -11.75 -5.16 -0.65
CA ARG A 38 -11.94 -5.61 -2.05
C ARG A 38 -11.97 -4.44 -3.02
N GLU A 39 -12.62 -3.33 -2.67
CA GLU A 39 -12.69 -2.13 -3.50
C GLU A 39 -11.32 -1.48 -3.62
N ALA A 40 -10.64 -1.24 -2.50
CA ALA A 40 -9.31 -0.62 -2.48
C ALA A 40 -8.28 -1.43 -3.28
N LEU A 41 -8.29 -2.77 -3.16
CA LEU A 41 -7.43 -3.66 -3.94
C LEU A 41 -7.70 -3.57 -5.45
N LYS A 42 -8.98 -3.45 -5.86
CA LYS A 42 -9.37 -3.32 -7.26
C LYS A 42 -8.90 -1.99 -7.85
N GLU A 43 -9.20 -0.88 -7.17
CA GLU A 43 -8.81 0.46 -7.64
C GLU A 43 -7.29 0.61 -7.70
N ARG A 44 -6.57 0.07 -6.71
CA ARG A 44 -5.10 0.04 -6.74
C ARG A 44 -4.56 -0.70 -7.96
N GLY A 45 -5.12 -1.87 -8.30
CA GLY A 45 -4.75 -2.62 -9.51
C GLY A 45 -4.97 -1.81 -10.79
N LEU A 46 -6.14 -1.18 -10.92
CA LEU A 46 -6.45 -0.31 -12.07
C LEU A 46 -5.47 0.86 -12.21
N LEU A 47 -5.12 1.50 -11.09
CA LEU A 47 -4.17 2.62 -11.07
C LEU A 47 -2.75 2.18 -11.47
N LEU A 48 -2.28 1.06 -10.93
CA LEU A 48 -0.95 0.52 -11.20
C LEU A 48 -0.77 0.04 -12.65
N GLU A 49 -1.82 -0.49 -13.26
CA GLU A 49 -1.71 -1.22 -14.52
C GLU A 49 -2.18 -0.42 -15.73
N ARG A 50 -3.21 0.41 -15.55
CA ARG A 50 -3.94 0.99 -16.67
C ARG A 50 -4.09 2.51 -16.58
N LEU A 51 -4.60 3.02 -15.46
CA LEU A 51 -5.03 4.42 -15.38
C LEU A 51 -3.87 5.38 -15.14
N ALA A 52 -2.98 5.05 -14.20
CA ALA A 52 -1.87 5.91 -13.83
C ALA A 52 -0.54 5.15 -13.62
N PRO A 53 -0.16 4.20 -14.51
CA PRO A 53 1.06 3.40 -14.35
C PRO A 53 2.35 4.24 -14.34
N HIS A 54 2.28 5.48 -14.82
CA HIS A 54 3.37 6.45 -14.83
C HIS A 54 3.53 7.21 -13.50
N LEU A 55 2.49 7.27 -12.65
CA LEU A 55 2.50 7.95 -11.35
C LEU A 55 2.46 7.01 -10.16
N VAL A 56 1.72 5.90 -10.28
CA VAL A 56 1.50 4.97 -9.18
C VAL A 56 2.51 3.82 -9.28
N LYS A 57 3.26 3.60 -8.20
CA LYS A 57 4.36 2.63 -8.17
C LYS A 57 4.29 1.73 -6.94
N PRO A 58 4.66 0.44 -7.04
CA PRO A 58 4.82 -0.43 -5.88
C PRO A 58 5.82 0.14 -4.86
N VAL A 59 5.51 0.06 -3.57
CA VAL A 59 6.40 0.44 -2.48
C VAL A 59 6.37 -0.64 -1.38
N PRO A 60 7.53 -1.10 -0.88
CA PRO A 60 7.59 -2.09 0.18
C PRO A 60 7.37 -1.45 1.56
N PHE A 61 6.57 -2.12 2.39
CA PHE A 61 6.38 -1.82 3.82
C PHE A 61 7.06 -2.88 4.66
N LEU A 62 7.73 -2.46 5.74
CA LEU A 62 8.36 -3.33 6.71
C LEU A 62 7.59 -3.26 8.03
N TYR A 63 6.96 -4.36 8.44
CA TYR A 63 6.28 -4.50 9.72
C TYR A 63 7.20 -5.26 10.69
N PRO A 64 7.86 -4.57 11.64
CA PRO A 64 8.74 -5.21 12.61
C PRO A 64 7.94 -6.05 13.61
N LEU A 65 8.41 -7.26 13.90
CA LEU A 65 7.79 -8.17 14.87
C LEU A 65 8.57 -8.13 16.19
N GLN A 66 7.85 -7.95 17.29
CA GLN A 66 8.41 -8.00 18.64
C GLN A 66 8.36 -9.42 19.22
N HIS A 67 7.28 -10.16 18.95
CA HIS A 67 7.10 -11.51 19.45
C HIS A 67 7.23 -12.56 18.33
N ARG A 68 8.22 -13.44 18.46
CA ARG A 68 8.67 -14.30 17.37
C ARG A 68 7.59 -15.23 16.79
N VAL A 69 6.70 -15.75 17.63
CA VAL A 69 5.79 -16.84 17.30
C VAL A 69 4.36 -16.33 17.06
N TRP A 70 3.68 -15.86 18.11
CA TRP A 70 2.26 -15.52 18.02
C TRP A 70 2.00 -14.34 17.09
N GLU A 71 2.81 -13.28 17.18
CA GLU A 71 2.62 -12.07 16.37
C GLU A 71 2.93 -12.36 14.90
N ARG A 72 3.97 -13.18 14.65
CA ARG A 72 4.27 -13.66 13.29
C ARG A 72 3.12 -14.46 12.70
N ALA A 73 2.48 -15.32 13.49
CA ALA A 73 1.34 -16.10 13.04
C ALA A 73 0.12 -15.20 12.76
N TYR A 74 -0.18 -14.27 13.68
CA TYR A 74 -1.31 -13.34 13.56
C TYR A 74 -1.15 -12.34 12.41
N ALA A 75 -0.08 -11.54 12.43
CA ALA A 75 0.16 -10.56 11.37
C ALA A 75 0.44 -11.26 10.04
N GLY A 76 1.11 -12.42 10.07
CA GLY A 76 1.37 -13.22 8.88
C GLY A 76 0.08 -13.73 8.23
N SER A 77 -0.88 -14.20 9.01
CA SER A 77 -2.17 -14.67 8.46
C SER A 77 -2.99 -13.52 7.88
N GLY A 78 -2.99 -12.35 8.53
CA GLY A 78 -3.64 -11.14 8.00
C GLY A 78 -3.05 -10.71 6.65
N VAL A 79 -1.72 -10.64 6.54
CA VAL A 79 -1.05 -10.29 5.28
C VAL A 79 -1.23 -11.39 4.21
N ALA A 80 -1.23 -12.67 4.59
CA ALA A 80 -1.49 -13.76 3.67
C ALA A 80 -2.91 -13.72 3.10
N LEU A 81 -3.91 -13.43 3.94
CA LEU A 81 -5.30 -13.23 3.50
C LEU A 81 -5.40 -12.02 2.56
N TYR A 82 -4.72 -10.94 2.89
CA TYR A 82 -4.66 -9.75 2.05
C TYR A 82 -4.07 -10.03 0.66
N ASP A 83 -2.96 -10.77 0.59
CA ASP A 83 -2.35 -11.18 -0.68
C ASP A 83 -3.28 -12.11 -1.48
N ALA A 84 -3.93 -13.06 -0.82
CA ALA A 84 -4.91 -13.96 -1.46
C ALA A 84 -6.08 -13.17 -2.06
N MET A 85 -6.61 -12.18 -1.34
CA MET A 85 -7.67 -11.29 -1.85
C MET A 85 -7.18 -10.47 -3.04
N SER A 86 -5.93 -10.02 -3.04
CA SER A 86 -5.33 -9.29 -4.16
C SER A 86 -5.18 -10.18 -5.40
N LEU A 87 -4.71 -11.41 -5.23
CA LEU A 87 -4.52 -12.38 -6.32
C LEU A 87 -5.84 -12.80 -6.96
N ALA A 88 -6.89 -13.00 -6.16
CA ALA A 88 -8.20 -13.41 -6.64
C ALA A 88 -8.86 -12.42 -7.62
N ARG A 89 -8.41 -11.16 -7.69
CA ARG A 89 -9.00 -10.12 -8.57
C ARG A 89 -8.38 -10.02 -9.96
N GLY A 90 -7.35 -10.79 -10.30
CA GLY A 90 -6.89 -10.96 -11.68
C GLY A 90 -6.38 -9.71 -12.41
N HIS A 91 -5.98 -8.66 -11.70
CA HIS A 91 -5.29 -7.50 -12.29
C HIS A 91 -3.78 -7.83 -12.41
N GLY A 92 -3.23 -7.62 -13.61
CA GLY A 92 -1.97 -8.14 -14.13
C GLY A 92 -0.69 -7.44 -13.65
N ARG A 93 0.28 -8.28 -13.25
CA ARG A 93 1.55 -8.03 -12.53
C ARG A 93 1.43 -8.04 -11.02
N GLY A 94 0.33 -7.59 -10.43
CA GLY A 94 0.12 -7.59 -8.98
C GLY A 94 1.22 -6.85 -8.21
N LEU A 95 1.01 -6.65 -6.92
CA LEU A 95 2.14 -6.33 -6.05
C LEU A 95 2.89 -7.64 -5.73
N PRO A 96 4.22 -7.60 -5.51
CA PRO A 96 4.92 -8.78 -5.05
C PRO A 96 4.31 -9.31 -3.75
N GLY A 97 4.24 -10.63 -3.62
CA GLY A 97 3.74 -11.26 -2.39
C GLY A 97 4.61 -10.94 -1.17
N HIS A 98 4.00 -11.04 0.00
CA HIS A 98 4.67 -10.77 1.25
C HIS A 98 5.81 -11.76 1.52
N ARG A 99 6.78 -11.30 2.30
CA ARG A 99 7.95 -12.06 2.72
C ARG A 99 8.10 -12.02 4.23
N HIS A 100 8.36 -13.18 4.81
CA HIS A 100 8.80 -13.27 6.19
C HIS A 100 10.32 -13.07 6.26
N LEU A 101 10.76 -12.02 6.94
CA LEU A 101 12.17 -11.72 7.15
C LEU A 101 12.60 -12.15 8.56
N GLY A 102 13.75 -12.81 8.63
CA GLY A 102 14.48 -12.98 9.90
C GLY A 102 15.14 -11.66 10.32
N ARG A 103 15.50 -11.53 11.60
CA ARG A 103 16.12 -10.32 12.16
C ARG A 103 17.29 -9.77 11.34
N ARG A 104 18.21 -10.65 10.92
CA ARG A 104 19.38 -10.26 10.10
C ARG A 104 18.97 -9.63 8.78
N HIS A 105 17.95 -10.17 8.11
CA HIS A 105 17.48 -9.64 6.83
C HIS A 105 16.71 -8.33 7.02
N ALA A 106 15.86 -8.24 8.04
CA ALA A 106 15.12 -7.02 8.36
C ALA A 106 16.07 -5.84 8.66
N LEU A 107 17.14 -6.06 9.43
CA LEU A 107 18.15 -5.03 9.71
C LEU A 107 19.00 -4.66 8.49
N ARG A 108 19.09 -5.51 7.46
CA ARG A 108 19.70 -5.11 6.17
C ARG A 108 18.78 -4.20 5.36
N VAL A 109 17.47 -4.42 5.44
CA VAL A 109 16.47 -3.58 4.77
C VAL A 109 16.34 -2.21 5.46
N ALA A 110 16.36 -2.19 6.79
CA ALA A 110 16.23 -0.97 7.59
C ALA A 110 17.37 -0.86 8.63
N PRO A 111 18.59 -0.47 8.21
CA PRO A 111 19.78 -0.44 9.07
C PRO A 111 19.73 0.61 10.18
N CYS A 112 18.84 1.60 10.07
CA CYS A 112 18.61 2.63 11.09
C CYS A 112 17.82 2.14 12.31
N LEU A 113 17.21 0.94 12.26
CA LEU A 113 16.49 0.38 13.39
C LEU A 113 17.46 -0.08 14.49
N ARG A 114 17.06 0.10 15.76
CA ARG A 114 17.81 -0.46 16.89
C ARG A 114 17.90 -1.98 16.73
N LYS A 115 19.07 -2.54 17.03
CA LYS A 115 19.35 -3.96 16.80
C LYS A 115 18.45 -4.90 17.60
N ASP A 116 17.92 -4.43 18.71
CA ASP A 116 17.01 -5.10 19.64
C ASP A 116 15.52 -4.76 19.39
N ALA A 117 15.21 -3.87 18.43
CA ALA A 117 13.83 -3.44 18.17
C ALA A 117 12.93 -4.53 17.57
N LEU A 118 13.48 -5.62 17.05
CA LEU A 118 12.72 -6.65 16.34
C LEU A 118 13.35 -8.05 16.42
N THR A 119 12.49 -9.07 16.47
CA THR A 119 12.88 -10.49 16.36
C THR A 119 12.81 -10.99 14.90
N GLY A 120 12.16 -10.23 14.03
CA GLY A 120 12.07 -10.40 12.58
C GLY A 120 11.11 -9.35 12.01
N ALA A 121 10.70 -9.51 10.76
CA ALA A 121 9.72 -8.61 10.16
C ALA A 121 8.85 -9.34 9.14
N LEU A 122 7.68 -8.79 8.86
CA LEU A 122 6.96 -9.04 7.61
C LEU A 122 7.32 -7.91 6.65
N GLN A 123 7.55 -8.25 5.39
CA GLN A 123 7.62 -7.27 4.33
C GLN A 123 6.47 -7.52 3.38
N TYR A 124 5.61 -6.54 3.19
CA TYR A 124 4.52 -6.59 2.22
C TYR A 124 4.59 -5.37 1.31
N TYR A 125 3.72 -5.30 0.31
CA TYR A 125 3.75 -4.24 -0.67
C TYR A 125 2.43 -3.49 -0.69
N ASP A 126 2.54 -2.18 -0.90
CA ASP A 126 1.43 -1.35 -1.33
C ASP A 126 1.84 -0.46 -2.51
N ALA A 127 1.07 0.59 -2.80
CA ALA A 127 1.42 1.56 -3.83
C ALA A 127 1.64 2.97 -3.28
N GLN A 128 2.59 3.68 -3.88
CA GLN A 128 2.87 5.10 -3.67
C GLN A 128 2.38 5.90 -4.88
N VAL A 129 1.98 7.14 -4.66
CA VAL A 129 1.55 8.08 -5.70
C VAL A 129 2.02 9.50 -5.38
N ASP A 130 2.34 10.27 -6.41
CA ASP A 130 2.39 11.74 -6.30
C ASP A 130 0.95 12.27 -6.40
N ASP A 131 0.38 12.61 -5.25
CA ASP A 131 -1.03 12.97 -5.09
C ASP A 131 -1.38 14.27 -5.85
N ALA A 132 -0.52 15.28 -5.77
CA ALA A 132 -0.69 16.52 -6.51
C ALA A 132 -0.63 16.30 -8.03
N ARG A 133 0.36 15.53 -8.52
CA ARG A 133 0.46 15.21 -9.95
C ARG A 133 -0.70 14.37 -10.44
N TYR A 134 -1.24 13.48 -9.61
CA TYR A 134 -2.40 12.69 -9.97
C TYR A 134 -3.62 13.58 -10.29
N VAL A 135 -3.89 14.59 -9.46
CA VAL A 135 -4.93 15.59 -9.74
C VAL A 135 -4.63 16.39 -11.01
N MET A 136 -3.40 16.87 -11.17
CA MET A 136 -3.01 17.63 -12.37
C MET A 136 -3.20 16.82 -13.65
N THR A 137 -2.90 15.53 -13.64
CA THR A 137 -3.13 14.64 -14.79
C THR A 137 -4.61 14.48 -15.09
N LEU A 138 -5.45 14.33 -14.07
CA LEU A 138 -6.91 14.23 -14.25
C LEU A 138 -7.51 15.50 -14.86
N VAL A 139 -7.12 16.68 -14.36
CA VAL A 139 -7.64 17.98 -14.86
C VAL A 139 -7.24 18.24 -16.33
N ARG A 140 -6.13 17.65 -16.79
CA ARG A 140 -5.65 17.79 -18.16
C ARG A 140 -6.34 16.86 -19.18
N THR A 141 -7.20 15.95 -18.73
CA THR A 141 -7.88 14.95 -19.58
C THR A 141 -9.25 15.45 -20.01
#